data_AF-A0A2D6X0U8-F1
#
_entry.id   AF-A0A2D6X0U8-F1
#
_cell.length_a   1.000
_cell.length_b   1.000
_cell.length_c   1.000
_cell.angle_alpha   90.00
_cell.angle_beta   90.00
_cell.angle_gamma   90.00
#
_symmetry.space_group_name_H-M   'P 1'
#
loop_
_entity.id
_entity.type
_entity.pdbx_description
1 polymer ?
#
loop_
_entity_poly.entity_id
_entity_poly.type
_entity_poly.pdbx_seq_one_letter_code
_entity_poly.pdbx_strand_id
1 'polypeptide(L)'
;MDNMEIKPTNWLGTIKEDETKKEDETKELEWSGGSKIPDGKHTGVITNVTYREEPYEYTDIWVMVDSISLEMKYGVPTNLSPQTKLGKLMIEFGQQFELGKTIKPKEILMGKKVEFMTIMKGDYSEIVEDSLKPLNINAH
;
A
#
# COMPACT_ATOMS: atom_id res chain seq x y z
N MET A 1 5.73 36.43 69.82
CA MET A 1 5.85 35.07 69.23
C MET A 1 4.70 34.96 68.27
N ASP A 2 4.92 35.46 67.06
CA ASP A 2 3.86 35.81 66.12
C ASP A 2 3.42 34.58 65.32
N ASN A 3 2.09 34.40 65.30
CA ASN A 3 1.40 33.36 64.56
C ASN A 3 1.55 33.65 63.05
N MET A 4 2.24 32.75 62.34
CA MET A 4 2.33 32.78 60.87
C MET A 4 0.99 32.35 60.25
N GLU A 5 0.37 33.31 59.58
CA GLU A 5 -0.85 33.17 58.80
C GLU A 5 -0.57 32.43 57.48
N ILE A 6 -1.22 31.28 57.28
CA ILE A 6 -1.14 30.50 56.04
C ILE A 6 -2.13 31.10 55.03
N LYS A 7 -1.63 31.63 53.92
CA LYS A 7 -2.46 32.06 52.78
C LYS A 7 -2.64 30.92 51.77
N PRO A 8 -3.86 30.69 51.25
CA PRO A 8 -4.10 29.64 50.26
C PRO A 8 -3.58 30.04 48.87
N THR A 9 -2.71 29.21 48.30
CA THR A 9 -2.26 29.29 46.91
C THR A 9 -3.35 28.82 45.96
N ASN A 10 -3.90 29.75 45.17
CA ASN A 10 -4.71 29.45 43.99
C ASN A 10 -3.82 28.83 42.90
N TRP A 11 -3.99 27.53 42.65
CA TRP A 11 -3.40 26.79 41.52
C TRP A 11 -4.50 26.53 40.47
N LEU A 12 -4.79 27.53 39.64
CA LEU A 12 -5.52 27.33 38.38
C LEU A 12 -4.46 27.15 37.28
N GLY A 13 -4.04 25.89 37.10
CA GLY A 13 -3.19 25.49 35.99
C GLY A 13 -3.95 25.59 34.69
N THR A 14 -3.58 26.58 33.87
CA THR A 14 -3.99 26.75 32.48
C THR A 14 -3.72 25.46 31.70
N ILE A 15 -4.79 24.80 31.24
CA ILE A 15 -4.72 23.79 30.19
C ILE A 15 -4.29 24.53 28.93
N LYS A 16 -3.04 24.32 28.48
CA LYS A 16 -2.62 24.69 27.14
C LYS A 16 -3.17 23.61 26.22
N GLU A 17 -4.18 23.96 25.45
CA GLU A 17 -4.59 23.19 24.28
C GLU A 17 -3.43 23.21 23.29
N ASP A 18 -2.75 22.07 23.14
CA ASP A 18 -1.79 21.84 22.06
C ASP A 18 -2.58 21.75 20.75
N GLU A 19 -2.77 22.91 20.11
CA GLU A 19 -3.19 23.00 18.72
C GLU A 19 -2.08 22.39 17.83
N THR A 20 -2.16 21.09 17.54
CA THR A 20 -1.38 20.49 16.46
C THR A 20 -1.81 21.10 15.13
N LYS A 21 -1.08 22.14 14.72
CA LYS A 21 -1.07 22.68 13.36
C LYS A 21 -0.71 21.55 12.39
N LYS A 22 -1.67 21.11 11.58
CA LYS A 22 -1.37 20.38 10.34
C LYS A 22 -0.85 21.42 9.35
N GLU A 23 0.46 21.41 9.13
CA GLU A 23 1.07 22.18 8.06
C GLU A 23 0.56 21.62 6.73
N ASP A 24 -0.27 22.42 6.06
CA ASP A 24 -0.74 22.18 4.70
C ASP A 24 0.44 22.50 3.78
N GLU A 25 1.36 21.56 3.61
CA GLU A 25 2.48 21.69 2.69
C GLU A 25 1.93 21.76 1.26
N THR A 26 1.88 22.96 0.69
CA THR A 26 1.57 23.16 -0.74
C THR A 26 2.66 22.52 -1.57
N LYS A 27 2.42 21.27 -1.98
CA LYS A 27 3.29 20.50 -2.84
C LYS A 27 3.22 21.05 -4.27
N GLU A 28 4.28 21.73 -4.68
CA GLU A 28 4.48 22.10 -6.08
C GLU A 28 4.80 20.84 -6.90
N LEU A 29 4.06 20.62 -8.00
CA LEU A 29 4.21 19.46 -8.87
C LEU A 29 4.62 19.93 -10.27
N GLU A 30 5.72 19.38 -10.79
CA GLU A 30 6.12 19.59 -12.19
C GLU A 30 5.26 18.72 -13.11
N TRP A 31 4.63 19.36 -14.10
CA TRP A 31 3.87 18.66 -15.14
C TRP A 31 4.84 18.02 -16.13
N SER A 32 5.14 16.74 -15.94
CA SER A 32 5.96 15.95 -16.87
C SER A 32 5.08 15.17 -17.85
N GLY A 33 5.60 14.93 -19.06
CA GLY A 33 4.96 14.04 -20.02
C GLY A 33 4.96 12.61 -19.46
N GLY A 34 3.78 12.05 -19.23
CA GLY A 34 3.64 10.71 -18.66
C GLY A 34 4.38 9.66 -19.50
N SER A 35 5.22 8.86 -18.84
CA SER A 35 5.83 7.68 -19.50
C SER A 35 4.76 6.62 -19.69
N LYS A 36 4.52 6.20 -20.93
CA LYS A 36 3.52 5.18 -21.28
C LYS A 36 4.15 3.79 -21.23
N ILE A 37 3.42 2.83 -20.67
CA ILE A 37 3.82 1.42 -20.70
C ILE A 37 3.10 0.77 -21.88
N PRO A 38 3.81 0.19 -22.86
CA PRO A 38 3.16 -0.45 -24.00
C PRO A 38 2.33 -1.66 -23.55
N ASP A 39 1.35 -2.02 -24.36
CA ASP A 39 0.55 -3.22 -24.14
C ASP A 39 1.40 -4.48 -24.19
N GLY A 40 0.96 -5.51 -23.47
CA GLY A 40 1.56 -6.84 -23.54
C GLY A 40 2.18 -7.26 -22.22
N LYS A 41 3.21 -8.10 -22.31
CA LYS A 41 3.76 -8.84 -21.19
C LYS A 41 4.96 -8.12 -20.58
N HIS A 42 4.94 -7.94 -19.27
CA HIS A 42 5.99 -7.25 -18.51
C HIS A 42 6.41 -8.03 -17.26
N THR A 43 7.58 -7.67 -16.74
CA THR A 43 8.08 -8.14 -15.46
C THR A 43 8.35 -6.96 -14.54
N GLY A 44 8.34 -7.23 -13.25
CA GLY A 44 8.63 -6.22 -12.24
C GLY A 44 8.82 -6.79 -10.85
N VAL A 45 8.96 -5.89 -9.89
CA VAL A 45 9.11 -6.22 -8.46
C VAL A 45 8.03 -5.51 -7.66
N ILE A 46 7.41 -6.21 -6.71
CA ILE A 46 6.47 -5.60 -5.77
C ILE A 46 7.26 -4.70 -4.81
N THR A 47 7.04 -3.40 -4.88
CA THR A 47 7.74 -2.38 -4.08
C THR A 47 6.93 -1.88 -2.90
N ASN A 48 5.60 -1.99 -2.95
CA ASN A 48 4.74 -1.57 -1.85
C ASN A 48 3.42 -2.36 -1.81
N VAL A 49 2.86 -2.50 -0.61
CA VAL A 49 1.53 -3.06 -0.37
C VAL A 49 0.84 -2.17 0.66
N THR A 50 -0.28 -1.57 0.26
CA THR A 50 -1.08 -0.64 1.07
C THR A 50 -2.52 -1.10 1.16
N TYR A 51 -3.20 -0.78 2.26
CA TYR A 51 -4.60 -1.11 2.48
C TYR A 51 -5.44 0.17 2.43
N ARG A 52 -6.55 0.12 1.72
CA ARG A 52 -7.60 1.14 1.70
C ARG A 52 -8.85 0.56 2.33
N GLU A 53 -9.48 1.29 3.24
CA GLU A 53 -10.72 0.87 3.90
C GLU A 53 -11.96 1.53 3.27
N GLU A 54 -11.80 2.71 2.65
CA GLU A 54 -12.88 3.47 2.05
C GLU A 54 -12.68 3.72 0.54
N PRO A 55 -13.76 3.74 -0.27
CA PRO A 55 -15.15 3.39 0.08
C PRO A 55 -15.37 1.87 0.25
N TYR A 56 -14.39 1.05 -0.12
CA TYR A 56 -14.39 -0.39 0.02
C TYR A 56 -12.99 -0.88 0.38
N GLU A 57 -12.91 -2.03 1.06
CA GLU A 57 -11.65 -2.63 1.46
C GLU A 57 -10.85 -3.19 0.27
N TYR A 58 -9.74 -2.53 -0.04
CA TYR A 58 -8.82 -2.93 -1.10
C TYR A 58 -7.38 -3.03 -0.61
N THR A 59 -6.68 -4.04 -1.12
CA THR A 59 -5.24 -4.18 -1.03
C THR A 59 -4.65 -3.70 -2.35
N ASP A 60 -3.89 -2.62 -2.28
CA ASP A 60 -3.19 -2.05 -3.41
C ASP A 60 -1.74 -2.53 -3.41
N ILE A 61 -1.35 -3.16 -4.51
CA ILE A 61 -0.02 -3.71 -4.75
C ILE A 61 0.66 -2.80 -5.77
N TRP A 62 1.82 -2.25 -5.42
CA TRP A 62 2.63 -1.43 -6.30
C TRP A 62 3.76 -2.26 -6.89
N VAL A 63 3.91 -2.20 -8.20
CA VAL A 63 4.87 -2.99 -8.97
C VAL A 63 5.75 -2.05 -9.77
N MET A 64 7.05 -2.08 -9.52
CA MET A 64 8.04 -1.39 -10.35
C MET A 64 8.34 -2.21 -11.58
N VAL A 65 8.06 -1.66 -12.77
CA VAL A 65 8.27 -2.33 -14.06
C VAL A 65 9.76 -2.30 -14.44
N ASP A 66 10.35 -3.47 -14.72
CA ASP A 66 11.80 -3.60 -14.94
C ASP A 66 12.30 -2.80 -16.17
N SER A 67 11.48 -2.69 -17.21
CA SER A 67 11.89 -2.12 -18.50
C SER A 67 11.96 -0.58 -18.53
N ILE A 68 11.23 0.08 -17.64
CA ILE A 68 11.00 1.53 -17.71
C ILE A 68 11.01 2.22 -16.34
N SER A 69 11.32 1.48 -15.26
CA SER A 69 11.40 2.00 -13.88
C SER A 69 10.17 2.80 -13.43
N LEU A 70 8.98 2.45 -13.94
CA LEU A 70 7.71 3.08 -13.58
C LEU A 70 6.96 2.18 -12.60
N GLU A 71 6.33 2.77 -11.59
CA GLU A 71 5.48 2.01 -10.66
C GLU A 71 4.03 1.96 -11.14
N MET A 72 3.49 0.76 -11.24
CA MET A 72 2.09 0.52 -11.51
C MET A 72 1.35 0.05 -10.27
N LYS A 73 0.13 0.54 -10.11
CA LYS A 73 -0.78 0.11 -9.06
C LYS A 73 -1.69 -1.01 -9.57
N TYR A 74 -1.81 -2.08 -8.78
CA TYR A 74 -2.76 -3.16 -8.97
C TYR A 74 -3.62 -3.32 -7.70
N GLY A 75 -4.91 -3.03 -7.81
CA GLY A 75 -5.84 -3.09 -6.68
C GLY A 75 -6.69 -4.37 -6.69
N VAL A 76 -6.75 -5.07 -5.56
CA VAL A 76 -7.63 -6.23 -5.35
C VAL A 76 -8.44 -6.09 -4.06
N PRO A 77 -9.67 -6.65 -3.98
CA PRO A 77 -10.41 -6.67 -2.73
C PRO A 77 -9.63 -7.36 -1.60
N THR A 78 -9.68 -6.82 -0.38
CA THR A 78 -8.90 -7.32 0.78
C THR A 78 -9.42 -8.65 1.34
N ASN A 79 -10.51 -9.21 0.80
CA ASN A 79 -11.03 -10.51 1.24
C ASN A 79 -10.02 -11.65 0.93
N LEU A 80 -9.63 -12.39 1.97
CA LEU A 80 -8.75 -13.55 1.88
C LEU A 80 -9.55 -14.85 1.88
N SER A 81 -9.74 -15.42 0.68
CA SER A 81 -10.19 -16.80 0.52
C SER A 81 -9.51 -17.41 -0.71
N PRO A 82 -9.41 -18.74 -0.83
CA PRO A 82 -8.82 -19.39 -2.01
C PRO A 82 -9.52 -19.02 -3.34
N GLN A 83 -10.73 -18.46 -3.27
CA GLN A 83 -11.52 -18.07 -4.43
C GLN A 83 -11.35 -16.59 -4.79
N THR A 84 -10.82 -15.76 -3.89
CA THR A 84 -10.60 -14.32 -4.14
C THR A 84 -9.32 -14.07 -4.91
N LYS A 85 -9.24 -12.91 -5.59
CA LYS A 85 -8.06 -12.49 -6.35
C LYS A 85 -6.80 -12.45 -5.47
N LEU A 86 -6.92 -11.83 -4.29
CA LEU A 86 -5.82 -11.76 -3.32
C LEU A 86 -5.41 -13.15 -2.84
N GLY A 87 -6.37 -14.02 -2.48
CA GLY A 87 -6.05 -15.36 -2.02
C GLY A 87 -5.38 -16.23 -3.09
N LYS A 88 -5.87 -16.19 -4.33
CA LYS A 88 -5.25 -16.87 -5.48
C LYS A 88 -3.80 -16.41 -5.69
N LEU A 89 -3.57 -15.09 -5.75
CA LEU A 89 -2.23 -14.52 -5.89
C LEU A 89 -1.28 -15.01 -4.79
N MET A 90 -1.75 -15.00 -3.54
CA MET A 90 -0.93 -15.43 -2.41
C MET A 90 -0.61 -16.94 -2.44
N ILE A 91 -1.56 -17.77 -2.88
CA ILE A 91 -1.35 -19.21 -3.09
C ILE A 91 -0.31 -19.44 -4.20
N GLU A 92 -0.36 -18.67 -5.30
CA GLU A 92 0.62 -18.76 -6.38
C GLU A 92 2.04 -18.46 -5.91
N PHE A 93 2.22 -17.58 -4.92
CA PHE A 93 3.51 -17.36 -4.24
C PHE A 93 3.94 -18.50 -3.30
N GLY A 94 3.29 -19.67 -3.39
CA GLY A 94 3.65 -20.90 -2.69
C GLY A 94 3.22 -20.93 -1.23
N GLN A 95 2.31 -20.05 -0.82
CA GLN A 95 1.82 -20.03 0.55
C GLN A 95 0.68 -21.04 0.72
N GLN A 96 0.76 -21.84 1.78
CA GLN A 96 -0.34 -22.68 2.23
C GLN A 96 -1.03 -21.98 3.41
N PHE A 97 -2.33 -21.80 3.31
CA PHE A 97 -3.12 -21.12 4.33
C PHE A 97 -4.03 -22.11 5.03
N GLU A 98 -3.97 -22.11 6.36
CA GLU A 98 -4.92 -22.81 7.21
C GLU A 98 -6.04 -21.85 7.62
N LEU A 99 -7.26 -22.38 7.67
CA LEU A 99 -8.42 -21.63 8.13
C LEU A 99 -8.19 -21.09 9.56
N GLY A 100 -8.51 -19.82 9.77
CA GLY A 100 -8.38 -19.17 11.07
C GLY A 100 -6.99 -18.65 11.42
N LYS A 101 -5.97 -18.84 10.57
CA LYS A 101 -4.65 -18.22 10.79
C LYS A 101 -4.63 -16.78 10.28
N THR A 102 -3.95 -15.92 11.02
CA THR A 102 -3.67 -14.54 10.60
C THR A 102 -2.61 -14.55 9.52
N ILE A 103 -2.86 -13.79 8.45
CA ILE A 103 -1.98 -13.66 7.29
C ILE A 103 -1.64 -12.19 7.12
N LYS A 104 -0.39 -11.89 6.78
CA LYS A 104 0.08 -10.53 6.51
C LYS A 104 0.54 -10.42 5.05
N PRO A 105 -0.34 -10.02 4.12
CA PRO A 105 -0.01 -9.94 2.68
C PRO A 105 1.27 -9.16 2.37
N LYS A 106 1.48 -8.03 3.06
CA LYS A 106 2.69 -7.22 2.90
C LYS A 106 3.99 -8.01 3.14
N GLU A 107 4.06 -8.82 4.19
CA GLU A 107 5.28 -9.59 4.50
C GLU A 107 5.56 -10.68 3.45
N ILE A 108 4.52 -11.19 2.80
CA ILE A 108 4.61 -12.27 1.81
C ILE A 108 4.97 -11.74 0.41
N LEU A 109 4.34 -10.63 0.02
CA LEU A 109 4.38 -10.11 -1.36
C LEU A 109 5.54 -9.14 -1.60
N MET A 110 5.96 -8.39 -0.59
CA MET A 110 7.03 -7.39 -0.74
C MET A 110 8.32 -7.99 -1.31
N GLY A 111 8.90 -7.31 -2.30
CA GLY A 111 10.15 -7.71 -2.95
C GLY A 111 10.03 -8.92 -3.89
N LYS A 112 8.84 -9.50 -4.07
CA LYS A 112 8.65 -10.61 -4.99
C LYS A 112 8.69 -10.12 -6.44
N LYS A 113 9.35 -10.91 -7.30
CA LYS A 113 9.29 -10.70 -8.75
C LYS A 113 7.98 -11.22 -9.31
N VAL A 114 7.41 -10.45 -10.22
CA VAL A 114 6.12 -10.74 -10.86
C VAL A 114 6.22 -10.67 -12.37
N GLU A 115 5.32 -11.39 -13.01
CA GLU A 115 4.98 -11.28 -14.41
C GLU A 115 3.53 -10.81 -14.49
N PHE A 116 3.23 -9.88 -15.40
CA PHE A 116 1.88 -9.36 -15.60
C PHE A 116 1.66 -8.86 -17.02
N MET A 117 0.40 -8.64 -17.37
CA MET A 117 0.02 -8.04 -18.64
C MET A 117 -0.43 -6.60 -18.41
N THR A 118 -0.14 -5.72 -19.35
CA THR A 118 -0.64 -4.34 -19.36
C THR A 118 -1.54 -4.12 -20.56
N ILE A 119 -2.49 -3.21 -20.38
CA ILE A 119 -3.33 -2.66 -21.45
C ILE A 119 -3.43 -1.13 -21.29
N MET A 120 -3.33 -0.42 -22.39
CA MET A 120 -3.56 1.01 -22.47
C MET A 120 -5.06 1.31 -22.43
N LYS A 121 -5.46 2.19 -21.53
CA LYS A 121 -6.81 2.76 -21.44
C LYS A 121 -6.71 4.27 -21.69
N GLY A 122 -6.75 4.65 -22.96
CA GLY A 122 -6.55 6.05 -23.36
C GLY A 122 -5.10 6.48 -23.17
N ASP A 123 -4.85 7.35 -22.18
CA ASP A 123 -3.53 7.94 -21.93
C ASP A 123 -2.74 7.30 -20.78
N TYR A 124 -3.32 6.33 -20.07
CA TYR A 124 -2.64 5.58 -19.02
C TYR A 124 -2.64 4.08 -19.30
N SER A 125 -1.72 3.38 -18.65
CA SER A 125 -1.61 1.93 -18.71
C SER A 125 -2.12 1.32 -17.41
N GLU A 126 -2.81 0.19 -17.49
CA GLU A 126 -3.29 -0.57 -16.34
C GLU A 126 -2.79 -2.01 -16.41
N ILE A 127 -2.54 -2.61 -15.24
CA ILE A 127 -2.30 -4.05 -15.15
C ILE A 127 -3.62 -4.78 -15.42
N VAL A 128 -3.62 -5.71 -16.38
CA VAL A 128 -4.79 -6.52 -16.71
C VAL A 128 -5.19 -7.34 -15.48
N GLU A 129 -6.49 -7.39 -15.19
CA GLU A 129 -7.02 -8.19 -14.10
C GLU A 129 -6.59 -9.65 -14.20
N ASP A 130 -6.31 -10.27 -13.06
CA ASP A 130 -5.84 -11.66 -12.92
C ASP A 130 -4.57 -12.02 -13.72
N SER A 131 -3.85 -11.03 -14.27
CA SER A 131 -2.60 -11.27 -14.99
C SER A 131 -1.36 -11.26 -14.10
N LEU A 132 -1.44 -10.62 -12.93
CA LEU A 132 -0.35 -10.54 -11.97
C LEU A 132 -0.12 -11.91 -11.33
N LYS A 133 1.07 -12.45 -11.54
CA LYS A 133 1.48 -13.76 -11.01
C LYS A 133 2.96 -13.76 -10.67
N PRO A 134 3.46 -14.72 -9.86
CA PRO A 134 4.88 -14.85 -9.59
C PRO A 134 5.66 -15.00 -10.89
N LEU A 135 6.77 -14.28 -11.03
CA LEU A 135 7.75 -14.62 -12.04
C LEU A 135 8.35 -15.96 -11.60
N ASN A 136 8.09 -17.04 -12.32
CA ASN A 136 8.70 -18.34 -12.03
C ASN A 136 10.22 -18.24 -12.22
N ILE A 137 10.96 -18.04 -11.13
CA ILE A 137 12.43 -18.15 -11.10
C ILE A 137 12.86 -19.55 -10.63
N ASN A 138 11.90 -20.43 -10.30
CA ASN A 138 12.13 -21.76 -9.76
C ASN A 138 11.43 -22.82 -10.63
N ALA A 139 11.97 -24.02 -10.83
CA ALA A 139 13.16 -24.60 -10.23
C ALA A 139 13.63 -25.82 -11.05
N HIS A 140 14.94 -25.88 -11.29
CA HIS A 140 15.68 -27.14 -11.26
C HIS A 140 16.38 -27.25 -9.91
#